data_AF-A0A1Y4G1W1-F1
#
_entry.id   AF-A0A1Y4G1W1-F1
#
_cell.length_a   1.000
_cell.length_b   1.000
_cell.length_c   1.000
_cell.angle_alpha   90.00
_cell.angle_beta   90.00
_cell.angle_gamma   90.00
#
_symmetry.space_group_name_H-M   'P 1'
#
loop_
_entity.id
_entity.type
_entity.pdbx_description
1 polymer ?
#
loop_
_entity_poly.entity_id
_entity_poly.type
_entity_poly.pdbx_seq_one_letter_code
_entity_poly.pdbx_strand_id
1 'polypeptide(L)'
;MTNDTKWEELRQAEEMAYFKADICLYSPESYSLDEKKEICNEMMATSKATLDAMREDFQSCPPEFRAKLLDMLCQSDVETPEWWWQVLVGDGDPLYRELEPLS
;
A
#
# COMPACT_ATOMS: atom_id res chain seq x y z
N MET A 1 -4.32 -7.03 14.29
CA MET A 1 -5.67 -6.51 14.03
C MET A 1 -5.67 -5.02 14.25
N THR A 2 -5.60 -4.30 13.15
CA THR A 2 -5.60 -2.86 13.03
C THR A 2 -7.00 -2.36 13.38
N ASN A 3 -7.08 -1.34 14.24
CA ASN A 3 -8.35 -0.76 14.67
C ASN A 3 -8.79 0.36 13.72
N ASP A 4 -10.04 0.81 13.84
CA ASP A 4 -10.62 1.82 12.95
C ASP A 4 -9.83 3.13 12.94
N THR A 5 -9.34 3.58 14.10
CA THR A 5 -8.48 4.78 14.19
C THR A 5 -7.20 4.60 13.39
N LYS A 6 -6.56 3.45 13.48
CA LYS A 6 -5.32 3.17 12.77
C LYS A 6 -5.53 3.03 11.27
N TRP A 7 -6.66 2.45 10.85
CA TRP A 7 -7.07 2.42 9.45
C TRP A 7 -7.31 3.80 8.88
N GLU A 8 -7.92 4.70 9.66
CA GLU A 8 -8.12 6.10 9.27
C GLU A 8 -6.79 6.85 9.13
N GLU A 9 -5.86 6.67 10.07
CA GLU A 9 -4.51 7.27 9.99
C GLU A 9 -3.75 6.81 8.74
N LEU A 10 -3.78 5.51 8.44
CA LEU A 10 -3.13 4.95 7.24
C LEU A 10 -3.73 5.53 5.97
N ARG A 11 -5.07 5.57 5.88
CA ARG A 11 -5.77 6.14 4.73
C ARG A 11 -5.44 7.62 4.53
N GLN A 12 -5.51 8.43 5.59
CA GLN A 12 -5.22 9.86 5.50
C GLN A 12 -3.76 10.14 5.11
N ALA A 13 -2.82 9.35 5.61
CA ALA A 13 -1.41 9.48 5.25
C ALA A 13 -1.20 9.18 3.75
N GLU A 14 -1.79 8.10 3.26
CA GLU A 14 -1.71 7.73 1.84
C GLU A 14 -2.40 8.76 0.94
N GLU A 15 -3.64 9.15 1.24
CA GLU A 15 -4.36 10.19 0.51
C GLU A 15 -3.57 11.51 0.43
N MET A 16 -2.94 11.93 1.54
CA MET A 16 -2.10 13.13 1.57
C MET A 16 -0.87 12.99 0.68
N ALA A 17 -0.20 11.83 0.68
CA ALA A 17 0.99 11.60 -0.16
C ALA A 17 0.64 11.65 -1.66
N TYR A 18 -0.44 10.99 -2.08
CA TYR A 18 -0.92 11.06 -3.46
C TYR A 18 -1.41 12.47 -3.83
N PHE A 19 -2.06 13.19 -2.91
CA PHE A 19 -2.46 14.58 -3.15
C PHE A 19 -1.26 15.50 -3.37
N LYS A 20 -0.18 15.36 -2.59
CA LYS A 20 1.07 16.09 -2.84
C LYS A 20 1.66 15.76 -4.21
N ALA A 21 1.59 14.51 -4.63
CA ALA A 21 2.03 14.08 -5.95
C ALA A 21 1.21 14.73 -7.07
N ASP A 22 -0.11 14.81 -6.93
CA ASP A 22 -0.98 15.49 -7.89
C ASP A 22 -0.65 16.98 -8.01
N ILE A 23 -0.39 17.67 -6.89
CA ILE A 23 0.04 19.08 -6.91
C ILE A 23 1.40 19.22 -7.63
N CYS A 24 2.34 18.32 -7.35
CA CYS A 24 3.65 18.30 -8.01
C CYS A 24 3.53 18.05 -9.52
N LEU A 25 2.63 17.17 -9.95
CA LEU A 25 2.38 16.90 -11.37
C LEU A 25 1.73 18.10 -12.08
N TYR A 26 0.89 18.87 -11.38
CA TYR A 26 0.27 20.08 -11.92
C TYR A 26 1.29 21.20 -12.17
N SER A 27 2.29 21.36 -11.29
CA SER A 27 3.33 22.38 -11.43
C SER A 27 4.73 21.83 -11.09
N PRO A 28 5.30 20.98 -11.96
CA PRO A 28 6.55 20.30 -11.66
C PRO A 28 7.74 21.26 -11.54
N GLU A 29 7.70 22.41 -12.21
CA GLU A 29 8.76 23.43 -12.13
C GLU A 29 8.81 24.13 -10.76
N SER A 30 7.76 24.00 -9.94
CA SER A 30 7.70 24.56 -8.58
C SER A 30 8.39 23.70 -7.53
N TYR A 31 8.87 22.51 -7.90
CA TYR A 31 9.50 21.55 -7.00
C TYR A 31 10.90 21.20 -7.48
N SER A 32 11.85 21.25 -6.57
CA SER A 32 13.20 20.73 -6.76
C SER A 32 13.19 19.21 -6.99
N LEU A 33 14.32 18.67 -7.45
CA LEU A 33 14.48 17.21 -7.58
C LEU A 33 14.40 16.51 -6.23
N ASP A 34 14.92 17.13 -5.17
CA ASP A 34 14.87 16.57 -3.82
C ASP A 34 13.43 16.53 -3.29
N GLU A 35 12.64 17.59 -3.49
CA GLU A 35 11.22 17.58 -3.09
C GLU A 35 10.40 16.55 -3.89
N LYS A 36 10.65 16.42 -5.20
CA LYS A 36 10.00 15.38 -6.03
C LYS A 36 10.32 13.97 -5.53
N LYS A 37 11.58 13.75 -5.19
CA LYS A 37 12.07 12.50 -4.64
C LYS A 37 11.42 12.18 -3.28
N GLU A 38 11.31 13.18 -2.40
CA GLU A 38 10.62 13.03 -1.12
C GLU A 38 9.13 12.68 -1.32
N ILE A 39 8.44 13.32 -2.25
CA ILE A 39 7.04 13.00 -2.58
C ILE A 39 6.91 11.54 -3.04
N CYS A 40 7.78 11.07 -3.94
CA CYS A 40 7.78 9.67 -4.36
C CYS A 40 8.03 8.73 -3.18
N ASN A 41 9.00 9.06 -2.31
CA ASN A 41 9.31 8.26 -1.13
C ASN A 41 8.15 8.21 -0.14
N GLU A 42 7.44 9.32 0.07
CA GLU A 42 6.24 9.39 0.91
C GLU A 42 5.15 8.47 0.35
N MET A 43 4.83 8.54 -0.95
CA MET A 43 3.83 7.66 -1.58
C MET A 43 4.15 6.18 -1.37
N MET A 44 5.41 5.81 -1.64
CA MET A 44 5.86 4.42 -1.49
C MET A 44 5.76 3.96 -0.03
N ALA A 45 6.19 4.80 0.92
CA ALA A 45 6.15 4.49 2.35
C ALA A 45 4.71 4.33 2.86
N THR A 46 3.79 5.21 2.46
CA THR A 46 2.39 5.15 2.90
C THR A 46 1.65 3.97 2.29
N SER A 47 1.82 3.70 0.99
CA SER A 47 1.20 2.51 0.37
C SER A 47 1.74 1.22 0.96
N LYS A 48 3.05 1.15 1.21
CA LYS A 48 3.66 0.00 1.90
C LYS A 48 3.06 -0.20 3.30
N ALA A 49 2.90 0.87 4.08
CA ALA A 49 2.32 0.79 5.42
C ALA A 49 0.88 0.27 5.41
N THR A 50 0.05 0.71 4.44
CA THR A 50 -1.31 0.19 4.25
C THR A 50 -1.29 -1.31 3.93
N LEU A 51 -0.45 -1.74 2.97
CA LEU A 51 -0.36 -3.14 2.55
C LEU A 51 0.20 -4.06 3.65
N ASP A 52 1.20 -3.61 4.40
CA ASP A 52 1.74 -4.37 5.53
C ASP A 52 0.68 -4.52 6.63
N ALA A 53 -0.11 -3.48 6.93
CA ALA A 53 -1.22 -3.59 7.88
C ALA A 53 -2.33 -4.56 7.40
N MET A 54 -2.66 -4.54 6.10
CA MET A 54 -3.59 -5.52 5.50
C MET A 54 -3.09 -6.95 5.66
N ARG A 55 -1.80 -7.18 5.41
CA ARG A 55 -1.15 -8.48 5.56
C ARG A 55 -1.16 -8.93 7.01
N GLU A 56 -0.78 -8.08 7.95
CA GLU A 56 -0.79 -8.43 9.39
C GLU A 56 -2.18 -8.83 9.87
N ASP A 57 -3.21 -8.10 9.45
CA ASP A 57 -4.60 -8.40 9.81
C ASP A 57 -5.07 -9.72 9.19
N PHE A 58 -4.75 -9.95 7.92
CA PHE A 58 -5.00 -11.23 7.26
C PHE A 58 -4.28 -12.38 7.99
N GLN A 59 -3.01 -12.22 8.33
CA GLN A 59 -2.22 -13.26 8.99
C GLN A 59 -2.70 -13.56 10.41
N SER A 60 -3.31 -12.58 11.09
CA SER A 60 -3.89 -12.75 12.43
C SER A 60 -5.14 -13.63 12.46
N CYS A 61 -5.77 -13.88 11.30
CA CYS A 61 -6.94 -14.73 11.20
C CYS A 61 -6.60 -16.23 11.27
N PRO A 62 -7.56 -17.08 11.72
CA PRO A 62 -7.38 -18.54 11.70
C PRO A 62 -7.07 -19.08 10.29
N PRO A 63 -6.25 -20.13 10.14
CA PRO A 63 -5.82 -20.65 8.84
C PRO A 63 -6.96 -20.96 7.87
N GLU A 64 -8.04 -21.59 8.35
CA GLU A 64 -9.21 -21.92 7.54
C GLU A 64 -9.94 -20.67 7.02
N PHE A 65 -10.01 -19.63 7.85
CA PHE A 65 -10.62 -18.36 7.48
C PHE A 65 -9.77 -17.63 6.42
N ARG A 66 -8.44 -17.63 6.58
CA ARG A 66 -7.51 -17.04 5.60
C ARG A 66 -7.65 -17.66 4.22
N ALA A 67 -7.72 -18.99 4.14
CA ALA A 67 -7.89 -19.69 2.88
C ALA A 67 -9.19 -19.31 2.17
N LYS A 68 -10.30 -19.25 2.93
CA LYS A 68 -11.60 -18.85 2.39
C LYS A 68 -11.64 -17.38 1.95
N LEU A 69 -11.06 -16.49 2.76
CA LEU A 69 -10.99 -15.07 2.44
C LEU A 69 -10.15 -14.81 1.19
N LEU A 70 -8.99 -15.48 1.07
CA LEU A 70 -8.15 -15.37 -0.11
C LEU A 70 -8.87 -15.87 -1.38
N ASP A 71 -9.56 -17.01 -1.30
CA ASP A 71 -10.35 -17.52 -2.43
C ASP A 71 -11.43 -16.52 -2.88
N MET A 72 -12.14 -15.90 -1.93
CA MET A 72 -13.12 -14.86 -2.22
C MET A 72 -12.49 -13.62 -2.88
N LEU A 73 -11.33 -13.18 -2.41
CA LEU A 73 -10.61 -12.03 -2.97
C LEU A 73 -10.12 -12.31 -4.40
N CYS A 74 -9.58 -13.50 -4.65
CA CYS A 74 -9.19 -13.93 -6.00
C CYS A 74 -10.35 -13.97 -7.00
N GLN A 75 -11.60 -14.03 -6.53
CA GLN A 75 -12.81 -14.03 -7.35
C GLN A 75 -13.52 -12.65 -7.38
N SER A 76 -12.94 -11.62 -6.77
CA SER A 76 -13.61 -10.32 -6.58
C SER A 76 -13.54 -9.36 -7.77
N ASP A 77 -12.77 -9.68 -8.81
CA ASP A 77 -12.46 -8.82 -9.98
C ASP A 77 -11.85 -7.44 -9.65
N VAL A 78 -11.56 -7.14 -8.38
CA VAL A 78 -10.93 -5.88 -7.95
C VAL A 78 -9.44 -5.84 -8.32
N GLU A 79 -8.75 -6.97 -8.11
CA GLU A 79 -7.34 -7.17 -8.42
C GLU A 79 -7.10 -8.61 -8.88
N THR A 80 -5.95 -8.89 -9.47
CA THR A 80 -5.64 -10.24 -9.95
C THR A 80 -5.41 -11.22 -8.79
N PRO A 81 -5.71 -12.53 -8.97
CA PRO A 81 -5.39 -13.55 -7.98
C PRO A 81 -3.92 -13.54 -7.56
N GLU A 82 -3.01 -13.31 -8.51
CA GLU A 82 -1.57 -13.20 -8.26
C GLU A 82 -1.26 -12.01 -7.35
N TRP A 83 -1.89 -10.87 -7.57
CA TRP A 83 -1.71 -9.68 -6.73
C TRP A 83 -2.15 -9.94 -5.29
N TRP A 84 -3.35 -10.52 -5.08
CA TRP A 84 -3.84 -10.88 -3.75
C TRP A 84 -2.92 -11.84 -3.02
N TRP A 85 -2.42 -12.86 -3.74
CA TRP A 85 -1.47 -13.81 -3.18
C TRP A 85 -0.18 -13.10 -2.75
N GLN A 86 0.35 -12.18 -3.58
CA GLN A 86 1.57 -11.45 -3.27
C GLN A 86 1.43 -10.49 -2.08
N VAL A 87 0.32 -9.77 -1.99
CA VAL A 87 0.07 -8.84 -0.89
C VAL A 87 -0.10 -9.57 0.45
N LEU A 88 -0.89 -10.63 0.47
CA LEU A 88 -1.34 -11.26 1.72
C LEU A 88 -0.48 -12.45 2.17
N VAL A 89 0.14 -13.18 1.24
CA VAL A 89 0.84 -14.45 1.51
C VAL A 89 2.31 -14.43 1.10
N GLY A 90 2.64 -13.93 -0.08
CA GLY A 90 3.99 -14.02 -0.67
C GLY A 90 5.10 -13.31 0.13
N ASP A 91 6.33 -13.81 0.02
CA ASP A 91 7.52 -13.20 0.65
C ASP A 91 7.94 -11.87 -0.03
N GLY A 92 7.57 -11.67 -1.30
CA GLY A 92 7.73 -10.44 -2.12
C GLY A 92 7.06 -10.69 -3.48
N ASP A 93 6.38 -9.77 -4.15
CA ASP A 93 6.48 -8.31 -4.20
C ASP A 93 5.11 -7.80 -4.73
N PRO A 94 4.23 -7.19 -3.92
CA PRO A 94 3.39 -6.16 -4.49
C PRO A 94 4.33 -5.01 -4.85
N LEU A 95 4.23 -4.45 -6.07
CA LEU A 95 5.07 -3.41 -6.72
C LEU A 95 5.74 -2.32 -5.83
N TYR A 96 5.36 -2.21 -4.57
CA TYR A 96 5.81 -1.28 -3.54
C TYR A 96 6.74 -1.88 -2.48
N ARG A 97 6.95 -3.20 -2.42
CA ARG A 97 7.78 -3.81 -1.34
C ARG A 97 9.26 -3.73 -1.66
N GLU A 98 9.64 -3.85 -2.94
CA GLU A 98 11.01 -3.70 -3.45
C GLU A 98 11.40 -2.26 -3.82
N LEU A 99 10.48 -1.29 -3.72
CA LEU A 99 10.84 0.11 -3.90
C LEU A 99 11.59 0.60 -2.66
N GLU A 100 12.92 0.51 -2.70
CA GLU A 100 13.76 1.24 -1.76
C GLU A 100 13.48 2.75 -1.91
N PRO A 101 13.47 3.51 -0.80
CA PRO A 101 13.44 4.96 -0.90
C PRO A 101 14.55 5.40 -1.85
N LEU A 102 14.20 6.26 -2.79
CA LEU A 102 15.16 6.85 -3.71
C LEU A 102 16.30 7.46 -2.85
N SER A 103 17.53 7.07 -3.16
CA SER A 103 18.77 7.47 -2.45
C SER A 103 19.26 8.85 -2.83
#